data_AF-A0A3Q3C1K9-F1
#
_entry.id   AF-A0A3Q3C1K9-F1
#
_cell.length_a   1.000
_cell.length_b   1.000
_cell.length_c   1.000
_cell.angle_alpha   90.00
_cell.angle_beta   90.00
_cell.angle_gamma   90.00
#
_symmetry.space_group_name_H-M   'P 1'
#
loop_
_entity.id
_entity.type
_entity.pdbx_description
1 polymer ?
#
loop_
_entity_poly.entity_id
_entity_poly.type
_entity_poly.pdbx_seq_one_letter_code
_entity_poly.pdbx_strand_id
1 'polypeptide(L)'
;MRFYPYKLACLLAFGCFVSVTWIKSIPSDEGSTVMPDLQILYKRLLVAEELGGQVSQDLSSILEQLRNLSKTGNDSYLYSVHNRTGFKETEKQPTGLQTFIQPNIYIFMPHLRLHPGSLVPNVVLGQGRRGVSMVLGIPTVKRDKQSYLVNTLSSLLFSLTSSQCQDLLIIVFVAETNLDYVNSVAETIMKNFPKEVQSGLLEVISPSQYYYPDFASLKETFGDSKERVKWRTKQNLDFSFLMLYAQDKGTFYVQLEDDVVAKSGYYDEMKAYATNEASKPWLYLEFSQLGFIGKLFRTRDLPMIAEFFLMFHRDKPIDWLLDHILWVKVCNPEKDDKHCTEQKALLKQRYKPSLFQHVGLHSSLPGKLQHLKDKDFGKQTLYKAHNNPPAEVSSTLKHYQTHSLKSAYEGRDFFWAITPLQGDYILFNFSQPVYTSGLVCLVIFHTFCKFCK
;
A
#
# COMPACT_ATOMS: atom_id res chain seq x y z
N MET A 1 -21.58 -33.45 -50.69
CA MET A 1 -21.29 -34.61 -49.83
C MET A 1 -20.72 -34.11 -48.52
N ARG A 2 -21.41 -34.38 -47.41
CA ARG A 2 -21.02 -34.02 -46.04
C ARG A 2 -20.08 -35.09 -45.49
N PHE A 3 -18.96 -34.70 -44.89
CA PHE A 3 -18.22 -35.55 -43.95
C PHE A 3 -17.91 -34.76 -42.66
N TYR A 4 -18.13 -35.45 -41.55
CA TYR A 4 -18.22 -35.01 -40.16
C TYR A 4 -16.85 -34.71 -39.50
N PRO A 5 -16.74 -33.70 -38.61
CA PRO A 5 -15.66 -33.59 -37.64
C PRO A 5 -16.16 -33.97 -36.24
N TYR A 6 -16.37 -35.27 -35.98
CA TYR A 6 -16.75 -35.77 -34.65
C TYR A 6 -15.66 -36.64 -33.98
N LYS A 7 -14.44 -36.70 -34.53
CA LYS A 7 -13.36 -37.54 -34.01
C LYS A 7 -12.13 -36.80 -33.47
N LEU A 8 -12.08 -35.47 -33.53
CA LEU A 8 -10.99 -34.70 -32.92
C LEU A 8 -11.35 -34.15 -31.51
N ALA A 9 -12.65 -34.04 -31.19
CA ALA A 9 -13.11 -33.58 -29.88
C ALA A 9 -13.04 -34.66 -28.78
N CYS A 10 -13.05 -35.95 -29.14
CA CYS A 10 -13.01 -37.04 -28.16
C CYS A 10 -11.60 -37.34 -27.62
N LEU A 11 -10.52 -36.91 -28.31
CA LEU A 11 -9.14 -37.14 -27.84
C LEU A 11 -8.65 -36.04 -26.87
N LEU A 12 -9.21 -34.83 -26.94
CA LEU A 12 -8.89 -33.75 -25.99
C LEU A 12 -9.76 -33.80 -24.71
N ALA A 13 -10.90 -34.50 -24.73
CA ALA A 13 -11.74 -34.69 -23.55
C ALA A 13 -11.23 -35.80 -22.60
N PHE A 14 -10.43 -36.76 -23.08
CA PHE A 14 -9.86 -37.82 -22.23
C PHE A 14 -8.56 -37.42 -21.50
N GLY A 15 -7.87 -36.37 -21.96
CA GLY A 15 -6.66 -35.85 -21.30
C GLY A 15 -6.93 -34.97 -20.08
N CYS A 16 -8.14 -34.39 -19.95
CA CYS A 16 -8.50 -33.50 -18.84
C CYS A 16 -9.38 -34.16 -17.76
N PHE A 17 -9.78 -35.43 -17.93
CA PHE A 17 -10.57 -36.17 -16.94
C PHE A 17 -9.74 -37.05 -15.99
N VAL A 18 -8.44 -37.22 -16.24
CA VAL A 18 -7.53 -38.01 -15.38
C VAL A 18 -6.82 -37.14 -14.32
N SER A 19 -6.90 -35.80 -14.41
CA SER A 19 -6.23 -34.88 -13.49
C SER A 19 -7.13 -34.29 -12.38
N VAL A 20 -8.42 -34.64 -12.29
CA VAL A 20 -9.36 -34.03 -11.33
C VAL A 20 -10.17 -35.04 -10.50
N THR A 21 -9.88 -36.34 -10.56
CA THR A 21 -10.65 -37.38 -9.81
C THR A 21 -9.90 -38.06 -8.67
N TRP A 22 -8.85 -37.45 -8.11
CA TRP A 22 -8.19 -37.94 -6.89
C TRP A 22 -8.41 -37.06 -5.64
N ILE A 23 -9.48 -36.26 -5.62
CA ILE A 23 -9.97 -35.58 -4.42
C ILE A 23 -11.42 -36.00 -4.20
N LYS A 24 -11.61 -37.19 -3.63
CA LYS A 24 -12.77 -37.60 -2.79
C LYS A 24 -12.69 -39.09 -2.48
N SER A 25 -12.04 -39.43 -1.37
CA SER A 25 -12.36 -40.59 -0.54
C SER A 25 -11.58 -40.46 0.78
N ILE A 26 -12.20 -39.81 1.76
CA ILE A 26 -11.82 -39.95 3.17
C ILE A 26 -12.79 -40.99 3.73
N PRO A 27 -12.33 -42.20 4.10
CA PRO A 27 -13.00 -42.97 5.11
C PRO A 27 -12.57 -42.44 6.48
N SER A 28 -13.55 -42.15 7.32
CA SER A 28 -13.38 -42.04 8.76
C SER A 28 -13.04 -43.43 9.32
N ASP A 29 -11.86 -43.60 9.91
CA ASP A 29 -11.73 -44.48 11.07
C ASP A 29 -10.47 -44.22 11.88
N GLU A 30 -10.60 -44.47 13.18
CA GLU A 30 -9.61 -44.31 14.24
C GLU A 30 -8.45 -45.32 14.10
N GLY A 31 -7.21 -44.92 14.45
CA GLY A 31 -6.13 -45.87 14.76
C GLY A 31 -4.76 -45.58 14.13
N SER A 32 -3.85 -45.02 14.93
CA SER A 32 -2.37 -45.07 14.86
C SER A 32 -1.69 -45.40 13.51
N THR A 33 -1.00 -44.42 12.89
CA THR A 33 0.30 -44.59 12.17
C THR A 33 0.82 -43.25 11.61
N VAL A 34 1.73 -42.58 12.32
CA VAL A 34 2.30 -41.26 11.95
C VAL A 34 3.49 -41.34 10.96
N MET A 35 3.74 -42.50 10.34
CA MET A 35 4.94 -42.71 9.48
C MET A 35 4.78 -42.66 7.95
N PRO A 36 3.59 -42.84 7.32
CA PRO A 36 3.48 -42.78 5.85
C PRO A 36 3.59 -41.37 5.25
N ASP A 37 3.20 -40.33 5.97
CA ASP A 37 3.01 -38.98 5.44
C ASP A 37 4.34 -38.23 5.19
N LEU A 38 5.35 -38.46 6.05
CA LEU A 38 6.67 -37.83 5.92
C LEU A 38 7.43 -38.33 4.67
N GLN A 39 7.30 -39.61 4.33
CA GLN A 39 7.95 -40.19 3.14
C GLN A 39 7.34 -39.65 1.84
N ILE A 40 6.02 -39.41 1.84
CA ILE A 40 5.32 -38.79 0.72
C ILE A 40 5.77 -37.34 0.57
N LEU A 41 5.91 -36.61 1.68
CA LEU A 41 6.39 -35.23 1.70
C LEU A 41 7.84 -35.14 1.19
N TYR A 42 8.71 -36.05 1.60
CA TYR A 42 10.11 -36.11 1.15
C TYR A 42 10.23 -36.40 -0.35
N LYS A 43 9.42 -37.32 -0.89
CA LYS A 43 9.36 -37.57 -2.34
C LYS A 43 8.89 -36.34 -3.12
N ARG A 44 7.89 -35.61 -2.60
CA ARG A 44 7.41 -34.37 -3.24
C ARG A 44 8.47 -33.27 -3.22
N LEU A 45 9.23 -33.16 -2.12
CA LEU A 45 10.33 -32.22 -1.99
C LEU A 45 11.44 -32.52 -3.02
N LEU A 46 11.84 -33.78 -3.17
CA LEU A 46 12.85 -34.20 -4.14
C LEU A 46 12.44 -33.86 -5.59
N VAL A 47 11.19 -34.14 -5.96
CA VAL A 47 10.67 -33.79 -7.29
C VAL A 47 10.64 -32.27 -7.49
N ALA A 48 10.28 -31.50 -6.47
CA ALA A 48 10.29 -30.04 -6.54
C ALA A 48 11.72 -29.47 -6.67
N GLU A 49 12.70 -30.09 -6.02
CA GLU A 49 14.11 -29.71 -6.10
C GLU A 49 14.71 -30.01 -7.48
N GLU A 50 14.38 -31.18 -8.06
CA GLU A 50 14.79 -31.55 -9.42
C GLU A 50 14.19 -30.60 -10.48
N LEU A 51 12.89 -30.31 -10.37
CA LEU A 51 12.22 -29.32 -11.23
C LEU A 51 12.81 -27.92 -11.05
N GLY A 52 13.13 -27.54 -9.81
CA GLY A 52 13.81 -26.27 -9.50
C GLY A 52 15.19 -26.18 -10.14
N GLY A 53 15.96 -27.28 -10.12
CA GLY A 53 17.25 -27.39 -10.80
C GLY A 53 17.12 -27.22 -12.32
N GLN A 54 16.12 -27.85 -12.93
CA GLN A 54 15.89 -27.74 -14.36
C GLN A 54 15.46 -26.33 -14.78
N VAL A 55 14.54 -25.70 -14.03
CA VAL A 55 14.16 -24.30 -14.25
C VAL A 55 15.36 -23.36 -14.10
N SER A 56 16.26 -23.62 -13.14
CA SER A 56 17.47 -22.84 -12.95
C SER A 56 18.45 -22.97 -14.13
N GLN A 57 18.57 -24.17 -14.72
CA GLN A 57 19.39 -24.40 -15.90
C GLN A 57 18.81 -23.71 -17.14
N ASP A 58 17.49 -23.79 -17.34
CA ASP A 58 16.79 -23.11 -18.42
C ASP A 58 16.96 -21.59 -18.32
N LEU A 59 16.80 -21.02 -17.12
CA LEU A 59 17.05 -19.60 -16.85
C LEU A 59 18.48 -19.19 -17.15
N SER A 60 19.46 -20.03 -16.78
CA SER A 60 20.88 -19.75 -17.04
C SER A 60 21.17 -19.74 -18.54
N SER A 61 20.60 -20.69 -19.30
CA SER A 61 20.69 -20.74 -20.75
C SER A 61 20.07 -19.50 -21.41
N ILE A 62 18.89 -19.07 -20.95
CA ILE A 62 18.24 -17.85 -21.45
C ILE A 62 19.09 -16.60 -21.16
N LEU A 63 19.69 -16.51 -19.97
CA LEU A 63 20.57 -15.40 -19.61
C LEU A 63 21.84 -15.36 -20.47
N GLU A 64 22.42 -16.51 -20.81
CA GLU A 64 23.53 -16.58 -21.76
C GLU A 64 23.13 -16.14 -23.17
N GLN A 65 21.94 -16.56 -23.64
CA GLN A 65 21.43 -16.13 -24.94
C GLN A 65 21.23 -14.60 -24.98
N LEU A 66 20.67 -14.01 -23.93
CA LEU A 66 20.52 -12.55 -23.81
C LEU A 66 21.88 -11.83 -23.78
N ARG A 67 22.87 -12.40 -23.08
CA ARG A 67 24.22 -11.84 -23.02
C ARG A 67 24.96 -11.95 -24.35
N ASN A 68 24.73 -13.00 -25.12
CA ASN A 68 25.29 -13.15 -26.46
C ASN A 68 24.63 -12.18 -27.45
N LEU A 69 23.31 -11.99 -27.36
CA LEU A 69 22.58 -10.97 -28.11
C LEU A 69 23.07 -9.55 -27.81
N SER A 70 23.38 -9.24 -26.54
CA SER A 70 23.92 -7.93 -26.16
C SER A 70 25.36 -7.72 -26.64
N LYS A 71 26.17 -8.79 -26.74
CA LYS A 71 27.53 -8.72 -27.29
C LYS A 71 27.53 -8.52 -28.80
N THR A 72 26.62 -9.16 -29.54
CA THR A 72 26.47 -8.94 -31.00
C THR A 72 25.91 -7.57 -31.37
N GLY A 73 25.30 -6.83 -30.43
CA GLY A 73 24.78 -5.48 -30.65
C GLY A 73 25.75 -4.33 -30.37
N ASN A 74 26.94 -4.60 -29.80
CA ASN A 74 27.86 -3.55 -29.33
C ASN A 74 29.04 -3.23 -30.28
N ASP A 75 29.19 -3.93 -31.40
CA ASP A 75 30.28 -3.69 -32.37
C ASP A 75 29.88 -2.84 -33.60
N SER A 76 28.71 -2.17 -33.59
CA SER A 76 28.27 -1.38 -34.75
C SER A 76 27.66 -0.01 -34.42
N TYR A 77 28.23 0.73 -33.46
CA TYR A 77 27.91 2.15 -33.28
C TYR A 77 29.13 3.00 -32.90
N LEU A 78 30.04 3.19 -33.86
CA LEU A 78 30.91 4.37 -33.88
C LEU A 78 31.19 4.79 -35.33
N TYR A 79 30.99 6.10 -35.60
CA TYR A 79 31.20 6.86 -36.84
C TYR A 79 30.17 6.70 -37.98
N SER A 80 29.36 7.74 -38.23
CA SER A 80 29.69 8.76 -39.24
C SER A 80 28.49 9.64 -39.61
N VAL A 81 28.78 10.92 -39.71
CA VAL A 81 27.95 12.02 -40.23
C VAL A 81 28.02 12.05 -41.77
N HIS A 82 26.94 12.53 -42.40
CA HIS A 82 26.80 13.09 -43.77
C HIS A 82 26.63 12.18 -45.02
N ASN A 83 25.52 12.47 -45.73
CA ASN A 83 25.28 12.55 -47.18
C ASN A 83 25.93 11.53 -48.13
N ARG A 84 25.12 10.67 -48.76
CA ARG A 84 24.75 10.74 -50.20
C ARG A 84 23.97 9.49 -50.66
N THR A 85 23.13 9.78 -51.65
CA THR A 85 22.42 8.93 -52.60
C THR A 85 23.03 7.56 -52.93
N GLY A 86 22.20 6.53 -52.75
CA GLY A 86 21.92 5.44 -53.70
C GLY A 86 23.04 4.48 -54.05
N PHE A 87 22.97 3.27 -53.51
CA PHE A 87 23.11 2.02 -54.27
C PHE A 87 22.34 0.90 -53.55
N LYS A 88 21.58 0.12 -54.32
CA LYS A 88 20.81 -1.04 -53.88
C LYS A 88 21.76 -2.23 -53.74
N GLU A 89 21.79 -2.86 -52.58
CA GLU A 89 22.08 -4.29 -52.49
C GLU A 89 21.01 -4.98 -51.65
N THR A 90 20.52 -6.06 -52.23
CA THR A 90 19.33 -6.81 -51.85
C THR A 90 19.75 -7.87 -50.83
N GLU A 91 19.62 -7.56 -49.54
CA GLU A 91 19.39 -8.59 -48.53
C GLU A 91 17.92 -8.56 -48.14
N LYS A 92 17.20 -9.61 -48.53
CA LYS A 92 15.84 -9.87 -48.10
C LYS A 92 15.87 -10.18 -46.59
N GLN A 93 15.82 -9.15 -45.75
CA GLN A 93 15.29 -9.30 -44.41
C GLN A 93 13.84 -9.81 -44.54
N PRO A 94 13.39 -10.73 -43.67
CA PRO A 94 11.97 -11.09 -43.64
C PRO A 94 11.19 -9.82 -43.29
N THR A 95 10.53 -9.23 -44.28
CA THR A 95 9.52 -8.21 -44.09
C THR A 95 8.44 -8.77 -43.19
N GLY A 96 8.22 -8.11 -42.04
CA GLY A 96 6.88 -8.07 -41.45
C GLY A 96 6.62 -8.94 -40.22
N LEU A 97 7.52 -8.97 -39.24
CA LEU A 97 7.07 -9.12 -37.84
C LEU A 97 7.01 -7.74 -37.21
N GLN A 98 5.92 -7.02 -37.52
CA GLN A 98 5.56 -5.81 -36.79
C GLN A 98 5.24 -6.24 -35.36
N THR A 99 6.20 -6.10 -34.45
CA THR A 99 6.00 -6.40 -33.04
C THR A 99 4.95 -5.45 -32.48
N PHE A 100 3.86 -5.99 -31.93
CA PHE A 100 2.80 -5.20 -31.31
C PHE A 100 3.36 -4.38 -30.15
N ILE A 101 2.93 -3.11 -30.04
CA ILE A 101 3.23 -2.30 -28.87
C ILE A 101 2.45 -2.88 -27.70
N GLN A 102 3.15 -3.42 -26.70
CA GLN A 102 2.52 -3.91 -25.49
C GLN A 102 2.08 -2.73 -24.60
N PRO A 103 0.89 -2.81 -23.98
CA PRO A 103 0.48 -1.87 -22.94
C PRO A 103 1.55 -1.76 -21.86
N ASN A 104 1.94 -0.52 -21.57
CA ASN A 104 2.87 -0.21 -20.50
C ASN A 104 2.70 1.25 -20.08
N ILE A 105 3.32 1.61 -18.96
CA ILE A 105 3.26 2.96 -18.40
C ILE A 105 3.68 4.06 -19.39
N TYR A 106 4.56 3.78 -20.35
CA TYR A 106 5.01 4.75 -21.33
C TYR A 106 3.96 5.09 -22.40
N ILE A 107 2.87 4.33 -22.51
CA ILE A 107 1.72 4.72 -23.34
C ILE A 107 0.98 5.88 -22.70
N PHE A 108 0.77 5.82 -21.38
CA PHE A 108 0.03 6.82 -20.62
C PHE A 108 0.91 8.00 -20.19
N MET A 109 2.21 7.76 -20.04
CA MET A 109 3.22 8.73 -19.57
C MET A 109 4.47 8.68 -20.46
N PRO A 110 4.39 9.18 -21.71
CA PRO A 110 5.47 9.04 -22.69
C PRO A 110 6.74 9.81 -22.32
N HIS A 111 6.64 10.86 -21.50
CA HIS A 111 7.80 11.65 -21.04
C HIS A 111 8.80 10.83 -20.23
N LEU A 112 8.36 9.74 -19.59
CA LEU A 112 9.24 8.84 -18.84
C LEU A 112 10.28 8.16 -19.73
N ARG A 113 10.04 8.02 -21.05
CA ARG A 113 11.03 7.46 -21.98
C ARG A 113 12.28 8.34 -22.10
N LEU A 114 12.16 9.63 -21.82
CA LEU A 114 13.28 10.58 -21.88
C LEU A 114 14.20 10.44 -20.67
N HIS A 115 13.75 9.78 -19.59
CA HIS A 115 14.46 9.67 -18.33
C HIS A 115 14.37 8.23 -17.80
N PRO A 116 15.26 7.31 -18.21
CA PRO A 116 15.18 5.89 -17.83
C PRO A 116 15.10 5.60 -16.32
N GLY A 117 15.64 6.50 -15.48
CA GLY A 117 15.55 6.41 -14.01
C GLY A 117 14.26 6.98 -13.40
N SER A 118 13.28 7.43 -14.19
CA SER A 118 12.07 8.11 -13.69
C SER A 118 11.13 7.19 -12.89
N LEU A 119 11.24 5.87 -13.10
CA LEU A 119 10.47 4.85 -12.40
C LEU A 119 11.23 4.20 -11.23
N VAL A 120 12.49 4.58 -11.04
CA VAL A 120 13.29 4.10 -9.90
C VAL A 120 12.96 4.99 -8.70
N PRO A 121 12.47 4.42 -7.59
CA PRO A 121 12.21 5.18 -6.37
C PRO A 121 13.52 5.64 -5.73
N ASN A 122 13.52 6.85 -5.21
CA ASN A 122 14.57 7.32 -4.31
C ASN A 122 14.27 6.73 -2.92
N VAL A 123 14.94 5.65 -2.57
CA VAL A 123 14.84 5.06 -1.23
C VAL A 123 15.75 5.84 -0.29
N VAL A 124 15.14 6.62 0.61
CA VAL A 124 15.86 7.51 1.52
C VAL A 124 16.20 6.80 2.82
N LEU A 125 15.24 6.03 3.35
CA LEU A 125 15.40 5.17 4.52
C LEU A 125 14.77 3.83 4.21
N GLY A 126 15.42 2.72 4.56
CA GLY A 126 14.84 1.40 4.35
C GLY A 126 15.86 0.27 4.46
N GLN A 127 15.37 -0.93 4.73
CA GLN A 127 16.17 -2.16 4.70
C GLN A 127 15.72 -3.10 3.57
N GLY A 128 14.79 -2.66 2.71
CA GLY A 128 14.30 -3.46 1.58
C GLY A 128 13.51 -4.71 2.01
N ARG A 129 12.84 -4.66 3.18
CA ARG A 129 12.07 -5.77 3.73
C ARG A 129 11.01 -6.28 2.74
N ARG A 130 10.89 -7.61 2.65
CA ARG A 130 9.98 -8.34 1.76
C ARG A 130 9.41 -9.57 2.48
N GLY A 131 8.37 -10.17 1.91
CA GLY A 131 7.79 -11.42 2.42
C GLY A 131 6.91 -11.25 3.66
N VAL A 132 6.45 -10.03 3.94
CA VAL A 132 5.52 -9.76 5.05
C VAL A 132 4.08 -10.05 4.64
N SER A 133 3.21 -10.29 5.62
CA SER A 133 1.78 -10.47 5.37
C SER A 133 1.12 -9.17 4.92
N MET A 134 1.51 -8.04 5.50
CA MET A 134 0.89 -6.73 5.22
C MET A 134 1.89 -5.63 4.95
N VAL A 135 1.56 -4.80 3.98
CA VAL A 135 2.27 -3.58 3.61
C VAL A 135 1.31 -2.40 3.74
N LEU A 136 1.62 -1.41 4.57
CA LEU A 136 0.86 -0.17 4.69
C LEU A 136 1.53 0.91 3.84
N GLY A 137 0.83 1.43 2.83
CA GLY A 137 1.29 2.55 2.03
C GLY A 137 0.72 3.87 2.55
N ILE A 138 1.59 4.81 2.91
CA ILE A 138 1.22 6.12 3.45
C ILE A 138 1.87 7.22 2.59
N PRO A 139 1.12 7.85 1.66
CA PRO A 139 1.58 9.00 0.94
C PRO A 139 1.50 10.24 1.83
N THR A 140 2.52 11.09 1.77
CA THR A 140 2.58 12.38 2.45
C THR A 140 3.01 13.47 1.47
N VAL A 141 2.40 14.64 1.60
CA VAL A 141 2.69 15.83 0.77
C VAL A 141 2.96 17.02 1.67
N LYS A 142 3.69 18.00 1.14
CA LYS A 142 3.97 19.22 1.88
C LYS A 142 2.68 20.00 2.14
N ARG A 143 2.40 20.28 3.42
CA ARG A 143 1.29 21.15 3.87
C ARG A 143 1.86 22.42 4.48
N ASP A 144 1.16 23.54 4.30
CA ASP A 144 1.61 24.85 4.80
C ASP A 144 1.46 24.99 6.33
N LYS A 145 0.48 24.30 6.93
CA LYS A 145 0.10 24.53 8.34
C LYS A 145 0.71 23.53 9.31
N GLN A 146 0.50 22.24 9.09
CA GLN A 146 0.94 21.18 10.01
C GLN A 146 1.13 19.86 9.28
N SER A 147 2.02 19.01 9.81
CA SER A 147 2.20 17.63 9.40
C SER A 147 1.52 16.69 10.40
N TYR A 148 0.80 15.69 9.88
CA TYR A 148 0.12 14.66 10.66
C TYR A 148 0.89 13.34 10.72
N LEU A 149 1.92 13.18 9.89
CA LEU A 149 2.61 11.93 9.62
C LEU A 149 3.16 11.24 10.87
N VAL A 150 3.86 11.98 11.73
CA VAL A 150 4.45 11.43 12.97
C VAL A 150 3.35 10.85 13.87
N ASN A 151 2.17 11.48 13.91
CA ASN A 151 1.06 11.01 14.72
C ASN A 151 0.43 9.75 14.15
N THR A 152 0.22 9.73 12.84
CA THR A 152 -0.28 8.56 12.13
C THR A 152 0.63 7.36 12.35
N LEU A 153 1.95 7.53 12.19
CA LEU A 153 2.94 6.49 12.45
C LEU A 153 2.91 6.03 13.91
N SER A 154 2.87 6.97 14.85
CA SER A 154 2.76 6.65 16.28
C SER A 154 1.51 5.83 16.57
N SER A 155 0.35 6.20 16.02
CA SER A 155 -0.90 5.48 16.20
C SER A 155 -0.85 4.07 15.61
N LEU A 156 -0.21 3.88 14.45
CA LEU A 156 -0.09 2.59 13.79
C LEU A 156 0.86 1.64 14.53
N LEU A 157 1.91 2.19 15.15
CA LEU A 157 2.93 1.43 15.86
C LEU A 157 2.54 1.12 17.31
N PHE A 158 1.71 1.96 17.93
CA PHE A 158 1.42 1.95 19.37
C PHE A 158 0.98 0.60 19.94
N SER A 159 0.15 -0.15 19.20
CA SER A 159 -0.44 -1.40 19.68
C SER A 159 0.17 -2.67 19.08
N LEU A 160 1.27 -2.54 18.34
CA LEU A 160 1.90 -3.69 17.68
C LEU A 160 2.78 -4.49 18.64
N THR A 161 2.62 -5.81 18.59
CA THR A 161 3.52 -6.77 19.24
C THR A 161 4.78 -6.99 18.41
N SER A 162 5.83 -7.56 19.01
CA SER A 162 7.08 -7.85 18.29
C SER A 162 6.90 -8.75 17.07
N SER A 163 5.99 -9.74 17.15
CA SER A 163 5.69 -10.63 16.00
C SER A 163 5.00 -9.87 14.87
N GLN A 164 4.08 -8.95 15.19
CA GLN A 164 3.39 -8.13 14.19
C GLN A 164 4.37 -7.14 13.55
N CYS A 165 5.26 -6.55 14.34
CA CYS A 165 6.33 -5.69 13.84
C CYS A 165 7.30 -6.40 12.88
N GLN A 166 7.45 -7.72 12.96
CA GLN A 166 8.25 -8.51 12.00
C GLN A 166 7.48 -8.83 10.73
N ASP A 167 6.16 -8.94 10.80
CA ASP A 167 5.25 -9.36 9.72
C ASP A 167 4.44 -8.19 9.12
N LEU A 168 4.99 -6.98 9.25
CA LEU A 168 4.45 -5.72 8.74
C LEU A 168 5.57 -4.93 8.08
N LEU A 169 5.22 -4.18 7.03
CA LEU A 169 6.03 -3.13 6.44
C LEU A 169 5.19 -1.86 6.31
N ILE A 170 5.73 -0.72 6.71
CA ILE A 170 5.13 0.60 6.50
C ILE A 170 6.01 1.36 5.51
N ILE A 171 5.44 1.75 4.38
CA ILE A 171 6.10 2.53 3.33
C ILE A 171 5.53 3.94 3.37
N VAL A 172 6.35 4.89 3.80
CA VAL A 172 6.05 6.32 3.70
C VAL A 172 6.53 6.81 2.34
N PHE A 173 5.60 7.21 1.49
CA PHE A 173 5.89 7.83 0.21
C PHE A 173 5.81 9.35 0.34
N VAL A 174 6.98 10.00 0.36
CA VAL A 174 7.05 11.46 0.30
C VAL A 174 6.82 11.87 -1.14
N ALA A 175 5.59 12.27 -1.44
CA ALA A 175 5.13 12.56 -2.79
C ALA A 175 5.58 13.95 -3.27
N GLU A 176 6.86 14.25 -3.07
CA GLU A 176 7.53 15.51 -3.40
C GLU A 176 8.83 15.23 -4.13
N THR A 177 9.22 16.13 -5.03
CA THR A 177 10.48 16.01 -5.80
C THR A 177 11.63 16.84 -5.22
N ASN A 178 11.32 17.78 -4.32
CA ASN A 178 12.34 18.59 -3.63
C ASN A 178 13.07 17.72 -2.60
N LEU A 179 14.35 17.43 -2.86
CA LEU A 179 15.15 16.54 -2.03
C LEU A 179 15.40 17.07 -0.62
N ASP A 180 15.52 18.39 -0.42
CA ASP A 180 15.70 18.97 0.91
C ASP A 180 14.49 18.69 1.80
N TYR A 181 13.28 18.86 1.24
CA TYR A 181 12.05 18.53 1.95
C TYR A 181 11.95 17.02 2.22
N VAL A 182 12.23 16.19 1.22
CA VAL A 182 12.24 14.73 1.36
C VAL A 182 13.19 14.29 2.48
N ASN A 183 14.42 14.81 2.50
CA ASN A 183 15.41 14.52 3.53
C ASN A 183 14.96 15.01 4.90
N SER A 184 14.34 16.19 5.01
CA SER A 184 13.81 16.70 6.27
C SER A 184 12.72 15.80 6.87
N VAL A 185 11.86 15.21 6.02
CA VAL A 185 10.84 14.24 6.45
C VAL A 185 11.50 12.94 6.89
N ALA A 186 12.48 12.44 6.14
CA ALA A 186 13.24 11.25 6.50
C ALA A 186 13.98 11.42 7.83
N GLU A 187 14.67 12.54 8.04
CA GLU A 187 15.33 12.88 9.31
C GLU A 187 14.33 12.93 10.48
N THR A 188 13.16 13.54 10.25
CA THR A 188 12.08 13.56 11.25
C THR A 188 11.63 12.15 11.61
N ILE A 189 11.46 11.27 10.62
CA ILE A 189 11.09 9.87 10.83
C ILE A 189 12.19 9.13 11.59
N MET A 190 13.45 9.23 11.15
CA MET A 190 14.60 8.58 11.81
C MET A 190 14.75 9.02 13.27
N LYS A 191 14.53 10.30 13.55
CA LYS A 191 14.61 10.86 14.90
C LYS A 191 13.52 10.31 15.83
N ASN A 192 12.30 10.12 15.33
CA ASN A 192 11.15 9.68 16.13
C ASN A 192 11.02 8.14 16.21
N PHE A 193 11.44 7.42 15.16
CA PHE A 193 11.25 5.98 15.00
C PHE A 193 12.55 5.24 14.58
N PRO A 194 13.68 5.44 15.30
CA PRO A 194 14.97 4.89 14.87
C PRO A 194 14.97 3.36 14.87
N LYS A 195 14.27 2.72 15.82
CA LYS A 195 14.20 1.26 15.94
C LYS A 195 13.43 0.63 14.79
N GLU A 196 12.33 1.26 14.40
CA GLU A 196 11.44 0.80 13.33
C GLU A 196 12.15 0.90 11.98
N VAL A 197 12.88 1.99 11.74
CA VAL A 197 13.72 2.14 10.53
C VAL A 197 14.86 1.13 10.50
N GLN A 198 15.59 0.97 11.61
CA GLN A 198 16.71 0.02 11.69
C GLN A 198 16.25 -1.44 11.52
N SER A 199 15.08 -1.79 12.04
CA SER A 199 14.51 -3.13 11.86
C SER A 199 14.01 -3.40 10.43
N GLY A 200 13.82 -2.36 9.62
CA GLY A 200 13.18 -2.45 8.30
C GLY A 200 11.65 -2.49 8.34
N LEU A 201 11.02 -2.21 9.50
CA LEU A 201 9.57 -2.06 9.61
C LEU A 201 9.08 -0.78 8.91
N LEU A 202 9.89 0.28 8.93
CA LEU A 202 9.54 1.57 8.35
C LEU A 202 10.51 1.94 7.23
N GLU A 203 9.96 2.28 6.07
CA GLU A 203 10.68 2.66 4.86
C GLU A 203 10.19 4.02 4.36
N VAL A 204 11.10 4.84 3.84
CA VAL A 204 10.80 6.16 3.27
C VAL A 204 11.31 6.20 1.84
N ILE A 205 10.40 6.46 0.91
CA ILE A 205 10.67 6.58 -0.51
C ILE A 205 10.14 7.91 -1.06
N SER A 206 10.72 8.38 -2.16
CA SER A 206 10.19 9.51 -2.94
C SER A 206 10.31 9.23 -4.45
N PRO A 207 9.53 9.91 -5.29
CA PRO A 207 9.61 9.71 -6.73
C PRO A 207 10.82 10.45 -7.31
N SER A 208 11.28 10.02 -8.48
CA SER A 208 12.22 10.81 -9.29
C SER A 208 11.61 12.16 -9.66
N GLN A 209 12.44 13.20 -9.80
CA GLN A 209 11.98 14.52 -10.28
C GLN A 209 11.34 14.47 -11.68
N TYR A 210 11.64 13.42 -12.46
CA TYR A 210 11.11 13.21 -13.81
C TYR A 210 9.87 12.31 -13.86
N TYR A 211 9.38 11.83 -12.70
CA TYR A 211 8.21 10.96 -12.66
C TYR A 211 6.94 11.69 -13.12
N TYR A 212 6.69 12.89 -12.61
CA TYR A 212 5.47 13.64 -12.93
C TYR A 212 5.52 14.26 -14.34
N PRO A 213 4.40 14.26 -15.08
CA PRO A 213 4.29 14.99 -16.34
C PRO A 213 4.19 16.50 -16.07
N ASP A 214 4.29 17.29 -17.14
CA ASP A 214 3.91 18.70 -17.08
C ASP A 214 2.39 18.85 -16.89
N PHE A 215 2.01 19.37 -15.72
CA PHE A 215 0.62 19.59 -15.34
C PHE A 215 0.01 20.86 -15.96
N ALA A 216 0.79 21.74 -16.60
CA ALA A 216 0.28 22.98 -17.19
C ALA A 216 -0.75 22.73 -18.31
N SER A 217 -0.63 21.58 -18.99
CA SER A 217 -1.51 21.16 -20.09
C SER A 217 -2.82 20.47 -19.64
N LEU A 218 -3.09 20.38 -18.34
CA LEU A 218 -4.31 19.76 -17.83
C LEU A 218 -5.55 20.61 -18.16
N LYS A 219 -6.58 19.95 -18.66
CA LYS A 219 -7.88 20.56 -18.96
C LYS A 219 -8.73 20.60 -17.70
N GLU A 220 -9.42 21.72 -17.48
CA GLU A 220 -10.44 21.81 -16.43
C GLU A 220 -11.63 20.90 -16.76
N THR A 221 -12.18 20.25 -15.74
CA THR A 221 -13.25 19.25 -15.88
C THR A 221 -14.13 19.28 -14.63
N PHE A 222 -15.40 18.91 -14.76
CA PHE A 222 -16.36 18.85 -13.63
C PHE A 222 -16.53 20.18 -12.87
N GLY A 223 -16.19 21.31 -13.49
CA GLY A 223 -16.19 22.62 -12.83
C GLY A 223 -15.06 22.82 -11.82
N ASP A 224 -14.07 21.92 -11.77
CA ASP A 224 -12.90 22.04 -10.91
C ASP A 224 -11.91 23.07 -11.48
N SER A 225 -11.28 23.87 -10.60
CA SER A 225 -10.18 24.75 -10.98
C SER A 225 -8.95 23.95 -11.45
N LYS A 226 -8.05 24.58 -12.20
CA LYS A 226 -6.75 23.98 -12.58
C LYS A 226 -5.99 23.38 -11.39
N GLU A 227 -5.98 24.04 -10.24
CA GLU A 227 -5.28 23.57 -9.03
C GLU A 227 -5.90 22.28 -8.53
N ARG A 228 -7.23 22.20 -8.51
CA ARG A 228 -7.96 21.00 -8.09
C ARG A 228 -7.77 19.85 -9.09
N VAL A 229 -7.77 20.14 -10.39
CA VAL A 229 -7.47 19.15 -11.44
C VAL A 229 -6.04 18.63 -11.33
N LYS A 230 -5.07 19.52 -11.12
CA LYS A 230 -3.67 19.15 -10.86
C LYS A 230 -3.56 18.27 -9.61
N TRP A 231 -4.22 18.66 -8.52
CA TRP A 231 -4.22 17.92 -7.26
C TRP A 231 -4.75 16.49 -7.44
N ARG A 232 -5.93 16.31 -8.04
CA ARG A 232 -6.51 14.96 -8.24
C ARG A 232 -5.70 14.12 -9.25
N THR A 233 -5.11 14.76 -10.26
CA THR A 233 -4.26 14.08 -11.25
C THR A 233 -2.98 13.58 -10.59
N LYS A 234 -2.33 14.44 -9.78
CA LYS A 234 -1.14 14.06 -9.02
C LYS A 234 -1.44 12.93 -8.04
N GLN A 235 -2.56 12.98 -7.31
CA GLN A 235 -2.96 11.92 -6.38
C GLN A 235 -3.07 10.55 -7.07
N ASN A 236 -3.63 10.50 -8.29
CA ASN A 236 -3.69 9.26 -9.07
C ASN A 236 -2.28 8.70 -9.35
N LEU A 237 -1.34 9.57 -9.74
CA LEU A 237 0.05 9.19 -10.00
C LEU A 237 0.79 8.76 -8.73
N ASP A 238 0.53 9.45 -7.61
CA ASP A 238 1.12 9.16 -6.30
C ASP A 238 0.74 7.76 -5.82
N PHE A 239 -0.55 7.43 -5.86
CA PHE A 239 -1.05 6.14 -5.40
C PHE A 239 -0.59 5.03 -6.33
N SER A 240 -0.60 5.26 -7.65
CA SER A 240 -0.09 4.29 -8.62
C SER A 240 1.39 3.97 -8.38
N PHE A 241 2.22 4.99 -8.12
CA PHE A 241 3.64 4.79 -7.81
C PHE A 241 3.83 3.91 -6.58
N LEU A 242 3.14 4.26 -5.49
CA LEU A 242 3.25 3.55 -4.23
C LEU A 242 2.75 2.10 -4.31
N MET A 243 1.63 1.87 -4.99
CA MET A 243 1.10 0.53 -5.25
C MET A 243 2.07 -0.33 -6.05
N LEU A 244 2.63 0.21 -7.14
CA LEU A 244 3.62 -0.51 -7.97
C LEU A 244 4.90 -0.80 -7.20
N TYR A 245 5.35 0.12 -6.35
CA TYR A 245 6.50 -0.11 -5.49
C TYR A 245 6.27 -1.22 -4.44
N ALA A 246 5.03 -1.35 -3.95
CA ALA A 246 4.66 -2.32 -2.93
C ALA A 246 4.34 -3.73 -3.48
N GLN A 247 4.24 -3.90 -4.80
CA GLN A 247 3.70 -5.11 -5.44
C GLN A 247 4.42 -6.42 -5.09
N ASP A 248 5.69 -6.36 -4.70
CA ASP A 248 6.54 -7.52 -4.40
C ASP A 248 7.01 -7.57 -2.94
N LYS A 249 6.40 -6.75 -2.07
CA LYS A 249 6.83 -6.56 -0.69
C LYS A 249 6.09 -7.46 0.31
N GLY A 250 4.85 -7.84 0.02
CA GLY A 250 4.05 -8.68 0.91
C GLY A 250 2.85 -9.33 0.24
N THR A 251 1.99 -9.96 1.04
CA THR A 251 0.77 -10.64 0.55
C THR A 251 -0.37 -9.66 0.30
N PHE A 252 -0.56 -8.72 1.23
CA PHE A 252 -1.61 -7.69 1.18
C PHE A 252 -1.00 -6.29 1.24
N TYR A 253 -1.63 -5.36 0.52
CA TYR A 253 -1.31 -3.94 0.54
C TYR A 253 -2.50 -3.15 1.06
N VAL A 254 -2.28 -2.21 1.98
CA VAL A 254 -3.31 -1.33 2.51
C VAL A 254 -2.95 0.11 2.17
N GLN A 255 -3.82 0.78 1.41
CA GLN A 255 -3.69 2.21 1.16
C GLN A 255 -4.21 2.99 2.37
N LEU A 256 -3.36 3.82 2.96
CA LEU A 256 -3.70 4.77 4.01
C LEU A 256 -3.37 6.20 3.56
N GLU A 257 -3.67 7.15 4.43
CA GLU A 257 -3.27 8.57 4.33
C GLU A 257 -2.42 8.94 5.55
N ASP A 258 -1.72 10.07 5.51
CA ASP A 258 -0.81 10.49 6.58
C ASP A 258 -1.50 11.20 7.75
N ASP A 259 -2.83 11.25 7.78
CA ASP A 259 -3.68 11.88 8.79
C ASP A 259 -4.78 10.95 9.32
N VAL A 260 -4.39 9.71 9.66
CA VAL A 260 -5.31 8.68 10.17
C VAL A 260 -4.93 8.20 11.57
N VAL A 261 -5.94 7.74 12.31
CA VAL A 261 -5.77 6.98 13.56
C VAL A 261 -6.23 5.55 13.34
N ALA A 262 -5.46 4.61 13.88
CA ALA A 262 -5.80 3.21 13.89
C ALA A 262 -6.43 2.78 15.23
N LYS A 263 -7.40 1.86 15.15
CA LYS A 263 -7.92 1.14 16.30
C LYS A 263 -6.86 0.18 16.86
N SER A 264 -6.83 -0.03 18.18
CA SER A 264 -5.98 -1.07 18.78
C SER A 264 -6.36 -2.44 18.20
N GLY A 265 -5.36 -3.26 17.86
CA GLY A 265 -5.57 -4.58 17.25
C GLY A 265 -5.92 -4.55 15.76
N TYR A 266 -5.84 -3.40 15.08
CA TYR A 266 -6.19 -3.29 13.66
C TYR A 266 -5.45 -4.33 12.79
N TYR A 267 -4.19 -4.64 13.11
CA TYR A 267 -3.40 -5.61 12.37
C TYR A 267 -4.04 -7.00 12.39
N ASP A 268 -4.36 -7.53 13.58
CA ASP A 268 -4.95 -8.87 13.68
C ASP A 268 -6.34 -8.92 13.05
N GLU A 269 -7.16 -7.89 13.28
CA GLU A 269 -8.51 -7.77 12.69
C GLU A 269 -8.43 -7.78 11.15
N MET A 270 -7.51 -7.00 10.55
CA MET A 270 -7.30 -7.01 9.09
C MET A 270 -6.78 -8.37 8.59
N LYS A 271 -5.81 -8.97 9.28
CA LYS A 271 -5.18 -10.22 8.85
C LYS A 271 -6.19 -11.36 8.84
N ALA A 272 -6.92 -11.49 9.94
CA ALA A 272 -7.93 -12.51 10.11
C ALA A 272 -9.04 -12.35 9.07
N TYR A 273 -9.54 -11.13 8.87
CA TYR A 273 -10.59 -10.87 7.88
C TYR A 273 -10.12 -11.19 6.46
N ALA A 274 -8.95 -10.69 6.04
CA ALA A 274 -8.41 -10.95 4.71
C ALA A 274 -8.13 -12.45 4.45
N THR A 275 -7.68 -13.17 5.48
CA THR A 275 -7.43 -14.62 5.40
C THR A 275 -8.74 -15.41 5.29
N ASN A 276 -9.74 -15.08 6.11
CA ASN A 276 -11.06 -15.71 6.06
C ASN A 276 -11.76 -15.48 4.73
N GLU A 277 -11.52 -14.32 4.10
CA GLU A 277 -12.09 -13.93 2.83
C GLU A 277 -11.24 -14.38 1.62
N ALA A 278 -10.10 -15.04 1.82
CA ALA A 278 -9.10 -15.26 0.77
C ALA A 278 -9.65 -16.01 -0.46
N SER A 279 -10.60 -16.94 -0.27
CA SER A 279 -11.23 -17.75 -1.33
C SER A 279 -12.27 -16.99 -2.16
N LYS A 280 -12.76 -15.84 -1.69
CA LYS A 280 -13.79 -15.06 -2.39
C LYS A 280 -13.17 -14.13 -3.45
N PRO A 281 -13.88 -13.84 -4.56
CA PRO A 281 -13.34 -13.06 -5.69
C PRO A 281 -13.42 -11.55 -5.46
N TRP A 282 -13.16 -11.07 -4.23
CA TRP A 282 -13.16 -9.63 -3.97
C TRP A 282 -12.00 -8.92 -4.68
N LEU A 283 -12.23 -7.65 -5.06
CA LEU A 283 -11.24 -6.73 -5.61
C LEU A 283 -10.44 -6.06 -4.48
N TYR A 284 -11.14 -5.60 -3.44
CA TYR A 284 -10.53 -5.04 -2.24
C TYR A 284 -11.43 -5.21 -1.01
N LEU A 285 -10.85 -5.08 0.18
CA LEU A 285 -11.56 -5.07 1.45
C LEU A 285 -11.53 -3.66 2.05
N GLU A 286 -12.63 -3.25 2.67
CA GLU A 286 -12.78 -1.91 3.26
C GLU A 286 -12.72 -1.95 4.79
N PHE A 287 -11.77 -1.22 5.36
CA PHE A 287 -11.63 -1.02 6.81
C PHE A 287 -11.92 0.44 7.24
N SER A 288 -12.34 1.29 6.30
CA SER A 288 -12.90 2.63 6.51
C SER A 288 -13.86 2.97 5.36
N GLN A 289 -14.92 3.71 5.68
CA GLN A 289 -15.88 4.26 4.70
C GLN A 289 -15.35 5.51 4.01
N LEU A 290 -14.42 6.21 4.64
CA LEU A 290 -14.00 7.53 4.20
C LEU A 290 -12.98 7.41 3.07
N GLY A 291 -13.42 7.78 1.87
CA GLY A 291 -12.57 7.89 0.68
C GLY A 291 -11.79 6.61 0.41
N PHE A 292 -10.50 6.78 0.11
CA PHE A 292 -9.57 5.70 -0.22
C PHE A 292 -8.82 5.15 1.00
N ILE A 293 -9.13 5.60 2.21
CA ILE A 293 -8.44 5.15 3.42
C ILE A 293 -8.83 3.71 3.75
N GLY A 294 -7.86 2.90 4.16
CA GLY A 294 -8.10 1.56 4.67
C GLY A 294 -8.64 0.60 3.61
N LYS A 295 -8.27 0.80 2.35
CA LYS A 295 -8.55 -0.17 1.27
C LYS A 295 -7.41 -1.18 1.21
N LEU A 296 -7.73 -2.44 1.47
CA LEU A 296 -6.80 -3.56 1.42
C LEU A 296 -6.95 -4.30 0.08
N PHE A 297 -5.83 -4.50 -0.60
CA PHE A 297 -5.71 -5.18 -1.88
C PHE A 297 -4.78 -6.38 -1.72
N ARG A 298 -4.94 -7.40 -2.59
CA ARG A 298 -3.86 -8.39 -2.79
C ARG A 298 -2.76 -7.72 -3.59
N THR A 299 -1.50 -7.89 -3.20
CA THR A 299 -0.36 -7.27 -3.91
C THR A 299 -0.29 -7.69 -5.37
N ARG A 300 -0.63 -8.95 -5.67
CA ARG A 300 -0.72 -9.49 -7.04
C ARG A 300 -1.72 -8.75 -7.94
N ASP A 301 -2.74 -8.11 -7.36
CA ASP A 301 -3.79 -7.40 -8.10
C ASP A 301 -3.40 -5.92 -8.33
N LEU A 302 -2.39 -5.41 -7.63
CA LEU A 302 -1.94 -4.01 -7.72
C LEU A 302 -1.51 -3.57 -9.12
N PRO A 303 -0.79 -4.38 -9.94
CA PRO A 303 -0.38 -3.93 -11.27
C PRO A 303 -1.57 -3.55 -12.16
N MET A 304 -2.63 -4.38 -12.16
CA MET A 304 -3.84 -4.11 -12.94
C MET A 304 -4.59 -2.87 -12.43
N ILE A 305 -4.67 -2.71 -11.11
CA ILE A 305 -5.35 -1.56 -10.49
C ILE A 305 -4.58 -0.27 -10.77
N ALA A 306 -3.26 -0.27 -10.58
CA ALA A 306 -2.39 0.87 -10.86
C ALA A 306 -2.40 1.22 -12.35
N GLU A 307 -2.40 0.23 -13.25
CA GLU A 307 -2.51 0.48 -14.69
C GLU A 307 -3.84 1.18 -15.05
N PHE A 308 -4.96 0.75 -14.46
CA PHE A 308 -6.24 1.45 -14.66
C PHE A 308 -6.20 2.89 -14.15
N PHE A 309 -5.56 3.15 -13.01
CA PHE A 309 -5.38 4.51 -12.50
C PHE A 309 -4.51 5.36 -13.40
N LEU A 310 -3.42 4.80 -13.93
CA LEU A 310 -2.53 5.47 -14.89
C LEU A 310 -3.24 5.75 -16.21
N MET A 311 -4.10 4.85 -16.69
CA MET A 311 -4.86 5.05 -17.93
C MET A 311 -5.76 6.28 -17.87
N PHE A 312 -6.40 6.52 -16.72
CA PHE A 312 -7.39 7.59 -16.53
C PHE A 312 -6.93 8.68 -15.54
N HIS A 313 -5.63 8.80 -15.29
CA HIS A 313 -5.08 9.66 -14.23
C HIS A 313 -5.49 11.13 -14.38
N ARG A 314 -5.75 11.61 -15.60
CA ARG A 314 -6.16 13.00 -15.90
C ARG A 314 -7.68 13.17 -15.82
N ASP A 315 -8.44 12.10 -15.92
CA ASP A 315 -9.87 12.18 -16.24
C ASP A 315 -10.77 12.18 -15.02
N LYS A 316 -10.43 11.43 -13.96
CA LYS A 316 -11.27 11.33 -12.75
C LYS A 316 -10.42 11.26 -11.48
N PRO A 317 -10.95 11.66 -10.31
CA PRO A 317 -10.27 11.43 -9.03
C PRO A 317 -10.19 9.95 -8.68
N ILE A 318 -9.24 9.58 -7.81
CA ILE A 318 -8.89 8.19 -7.51
C ILE A 318 -10.05 7.35 -6.97
N ASP A 319 -10.87 7.92 -6.08
CA ASP A 319 -12.04 7.24 -5.50
C ASP A 319 -13.04 6.83 -6.58
N TRP A 320 -13.23 7.71 -7.57
CA TRP A 320 -14.12 7.44 -8.68
C TRP A 320 -13.51 6.35 -9.57
N LEU A 321 -12.22 6.44 -9.88
CA LEU A 321 -11.56 5.41 -10.68
C LEU A 321 -11.70 4.02 -10.05
N LEU A 322 -11.52 3.90 -8.73
CA LEU A 322 -11.72 2.63 -8.04
C LEU A 322 -13.16 2.11 -8.15
N ASP A 323 -14.16 2.97 -8.00
CA ASP A 323 -15.57 2.57 -8.20
C ASP A 323 -15.88 2.23 -9.67
N HIS A 324 -15.20 2.88 -10.64
CA HIS A 324 -15.33 2.54 -12.06
C HIS A 324 -14.74 1.17 -12.38
N ILE A 325 -13.64 0.73 -11.72
CA ILE A 325 -13.14 -0.64 -11.86
C ILE A 325 -14.24 -1.64 -11.47
N LEU A 326 -14.93 -1.39 -10.35
CA LEU A 326 -16.04 -2.24 -9.93
C LEU A 326 -17.20 -2.19 -10.94
N TRP A 327 -17.58 -0.99 -11.40
CA TRP A 327 -18.66 -0.83 -12.37
C TRP A 327 -18.40 -1.65 -13.64
N VAL A 328 -17.21 -1.50 -14.23
CA VAL A 328 -16.82 -2.21 -15.45
C VAL A 328 -16.76 -3.73 -15.24
N LYS A 329 -16.39 -4.19 -14.04
CA LYS A 329 -16.29 -5.62 -13.74
C LYS A 329 -17.62 -6.32 -13.55
N VAL A 330 -18.61 -5.67 -12.92
CA VAL A 330 -19.80 -6.39 -12.44
C VAL A 330 -21.15 -5.71 -12.67
N CYS A 331 -21.20 -4.45 -13.07
CA CYS A 331 -22.48 -3.80 -13.31
C CYS A 331 -22.98 -4.11 -14.72
N ASN A 332 -24.21 -4.63 -14.81
CA ASN A 332 -24.89 -4.83 -16.08
C ASN A 332 -25.65 -3.54 -16.46
N PRO A 333 -25.33 -2.89 -17.59
CA PRO A 333 -26.01 -1.67 -18.05
C PRO A 333 -27.51 -1.84 -18.30
N GLU A 334 -28.00 -3.07 -18.51
CA GLU A 334 -29.42 -3.38 -18.72
C GLU A 334 -30.21 -3.56 -17.41
N LYS A 335 -29.55 -3.47 -16.26
CA LYS A 335 -30.15 -3.63 -14.93
C LYS A 335 -30.13 -2.34 -14.14
N ASP A 336 -30.90 -2.32 -13.06
CA ASP A 336 -31.03 -1.16 -12.18
C ASP A 336 -29.80 -0.92 -11.29
N ASP A 337 -29.74 0.29 -10.72
CA ASP A 337 -28.65 0.71 -9.83
C ASP A 337 -28.56 -0.16 -8.57
N LYS A 338 -29.69 -0.74 -8.12
CA LYS A 338 -29.72 -1.65 -6.97
C LYS A 338 -28.91 -2.90 -7.28
N HIS A 339 -29.14 -3.53 -8.43
CA HIS A 339 -28.36 -4.67 -8.86
C HIS A 339 -26.86 -4.34 -8.94
N CYS A 340 -26.50 -3.23 -9.58
CA CYS A 340 -25.10 -2.79 -9.66
C CYS A 340 -24.49 -2.62 -8.26
N THR A 341 -25.21 -1.98 -7.33
CA THR A 341 -24.76 -1.77 -5.95
C THR A 341 -24.50 -3.09 -5.21
N GLU A 342 -25.42 -4.05 -5.33
CA GLU A 342 -25.29 -5.38 -4.72
C GLU A 342 -24.08 -6.14 -5.30
N GLN A 343 -23.90 -6.11 -6.62
CA GLN A 343 -22.76 -6.76 -7.26
C GLN A 343 -21.43 -6.11 -6.87
N LYS A 344 -21.37 -4.78 -6.83
CA LYS A 344 -20.18 -4.07 -6.34
C LYS A 344 -19.85 -4.48 -4.90
N ALA A 345 -20.84 -4.59 -4.02
CA ALA A 345 -20.64 -4.95 -2.61
C ALA A 345 -19.97 -6.33 -2.42
N LEU A 346 -20.16 -7.27 -3.34
CA LEU A 346 -19.46 -8.57 -3.32
C LEU A 346 -17.96 -8.43 -3.60
N LEU A 347 -17.56 -7.42 -4.38
CA LEU A 347 -16.16 -7.16 -4.75
C LEU A 347 -15.46 -6.16 -3.81
N LYS A 348 -16.21 -5.35 -3.06
CA LYS A 348 -15.70 -4.41 -2.04
C LYS A 348 -16.27 -4.74 -0.67
N GLN A 349 -15.92 -5.91 -0.15
CA GLN A 349 -16.46 -6.35 1.13
C GLN A 349 -15.95 -5.46 2.26
N ARG A 350 -16.84 -5.18 3.19
CA ARG A 350 -16.60 -4.19 4.22
C ARG A 350 -16.54 -4.81 5.60
N TYR A 351 -15.44 -4.54 6.29
CA TYR A 351 -15.28 -4.86 7.70
C TYR A 351 -16.01 -3.84 8.57
N LYS A 352 -16.64 -4.33 9.65
CA LYS A 352 -17.32 -3.50 10.65
C LYS A 352 -16.95 -4.02 12.05
N PRO A 353 -16.59 -3.13 13.00
CA PRO A 353 -16.51 -1.67 12.87
C PRO A 353 -15.30 -1.20 12.06
N SER A 354 -15.30 0.06 11.59
CA SER A 354 -14.15 0.63 10.88
C SER A 354 -12.91 0.65 11.79
N LEU A 355 -11.73 0.39 11.23
CA LEU A 355 -10.45 0.32 11.94
C LEU A 355 -9.63 1.60 11.84
N PHE A 356 -9.96 2.47 10.89
CA PHE A 356 -9.25 3.73 10.66
C PHE A 356 -10.21 4.92 10.69
N GLN A 357 -9.73 6.03 11.23
CA GLN A 357 -10.44 7.31 11.25
C GLN A 357 -9.54 8.41 10.74
N HIS A 358 -10.02 9.18 9.76
CA HIS A 358 -9.36 10.40 9.31
C HIS A 358 -9.46 11.48 10.39
N VAL A 359 -8.34 12.11 10.75
CA VAL A 359 -8.24 13.14 11.79
C VAL A 359 -7.67 14.47 11.28
N GLY A 360 -7.24 14.52 10.02
CA GLY A 360 -6.78 15.76 9.39
C GLY A 360 -7.88 16.81 9.33
N LEU A 361 -7.69 17.96 9.97
CA LEU A 361 -8.61 19.10 9.84
C LEU A 361 -8.31 19.90 8.57
N HIS A 362 -7.04 20.00 8.19
CA HIS A 362 -6.56 20.74 7.03
C HIS A 362 -6.17 19.77 5.91
N SER A 363 -6.93 19.84 4.83
CA SER A 363 -6.66 19.10 3.60
C SER A 363 -5.32 19.52 2.97
N SER A 364 -4.71 18.61 2.21
CA SER A 364 -3.57 18.93 1.34
C SER A 364 -3.94 19.86 0.18
N LEU A 365 -5.20 19.86 -0.25
CA LEU A 365 -5.76 20.91 -1.10
C LEU A 365 -5.96 22.20 -0.27
N PRO A 366 -5.30 23.33 -0.62
CA PRO A 366 -5.39 24.58 0.14
C PRO A 366 -6.83 25.06 0.33
N GLY A 367 -7.13 25.57 1.54
CA GLY A 367 -8.43 26.15 1.87
C GLY A 367 -9.55 25.16 2.21
N LYS A 368 -9.36 23.85 2.00
CA LYS A 368 -10.37 22.83 2.32
C LYS A 368 -10.24 22.34 3.77
N LEU A 369 -11.30 22.51 4.56
CA LEU A 369 -11.43 21.91 5.88
C LEU A 369 -12.12 20.55 5.78
N GLN A 370 -11.63 19.57 6.54
CA GLN A 370 -12.19 18.23 6.58
C GLN A 370 -12.76 17.94 7.98
N HIS A 371 -14.07 17.75 8.03
CA HIS A 371 -14.82 17.48 9.27
C HIS A 371 -15.48 16.10 9.28
N LEU A 372 -15.31 15.31 8.21
CA LEU A 372 -15.94 14.01 8.09
C LEU A 372 -15.39 13.03 9.13
N LYS A 373 -16.31 12.34 9.81
CA LYS A 373 -16.03 11.22 10.71
C LYS A 373 -16.69 9.96 10.17
N ASP A 374 -16.03 8.80 10.31
CA ASP A 374 -16.60 7.53 9.91
C ASP A 374 -17.63 7.12 10.98
N LYS A 375 -18.86 6.90 10.53
CA LYS A 375 -19.99 6.58 11.42
C LYS A 375 -19.83 5.23 12.13
N ASP A 376 -19.10 4.31 11.50
CA ASP A 376 -18.88 2.95 12.01
C ASP A 376 -17.52 2.80 12.69
N PHE A 377 -16.72 3.88 12.76
CA PHE A 377 -15.60 3.93 13.68
C PHE A 377 -16.20 4.08 15.08
N GLY A 378 -16.20 2.97 15.83
CA GLY A 378 -16.77 2.92 17.17
C GLY A 378 -16.19 4.04 18.05
N LYS A 379 -16.89 4.40 19.14
CA LYS A 379 -16.29 5.25 20.17
C LYS A 379 -15.05 4.53 20.69
N GLN A 380 -13.88 4.90 20.18
CA GLN A 380 -12.62 4.39 20.68
C GLN A 380 -12.59 4.76 22.16
N THR A 381 -12.31 3.80 23.03
CA THR A 381 -12.11 4.07 24.45
C THR A 381 -10.79 4.85 24.54
N LEU A 382 -10.88 6.18 24.38
CA LEU A 382 -9.74 7.09 24.30
C LEU A 382 -8.95 7.17 25.60
N TYR A 383 -9.55 6.69 26.70
CA TYR A 383 -8.90 6.53 27.99
C TYR A 383 -9.35 5.22 28.62
N LYS A 384 -8.45 4.58 29.36
CA LYS A 384 -8.80 3.49 30.26
C LYS A 384 -9.01 4.09 31.65
N ALA A 385 -10.15 3.83 32.27
CA ALA A 385 -10.38 4.25 33.65
C ALA A 385 -9.29 3.67 34.55
N HIS A 386 -8.74 4.51 35.42
CA HIS A 386 -7.64 4.19 36.32
C HIS A 386 -7.71 5.08 37.56
N ASN A 387 -7.03 4.66 38.62
CA ASN A 387 -6.98 5.41 39.88
C ASN A 387 -5.52 5.78 40.15
N ASN A 388 -5.22 7.08 40.09
CA ASN A 388 -3.91 7.59 40.49
C ASN A 388 -3.92 8.04 41.96
N PRO A 389 -2.76 8.08 42.63
CA PRO A 389 -2.62 8.68 43.96
C PRO A 389 -3.07 10.15 43.96
N PRO A 390 -3.54 10.72 45.08
CA PRO A 390 -3.92 12.13 45.14
C PRO A 390 -2.75 13.05 44.77
N ALA A 391 -2.94 13.92 43.77
CA ALA A 391 -1.98 14.94 43.38
C ALA A 391 -2.71 16.18 42.85
N GLU A 392 -2.10 17.35 43.06
CA GLU A 392 -2.48 18.55 42.34
C GLU A 392 -1.75 18.55 40.99
N VAL A 393 -2.51 18.62 39.90
CA VAL A 393 -1.98 18.52 38.55
C VAL A 393 -2.14 19.84 37.80
N SER A 394 -1.06 20.29 37.16
CA SER A 394 -1.07 21.50 36.34
C SER A 394 -0.23 21.32 35.08
N SER A 395 -0.50 22.12 34.06
CA SER A 395 0.22 22.06 32.79
C SER A 395 0.11 23.39 32.08
N THR A 396 1.17 23.80 31.37
CA THR A 396 1.15 24.96 30.47
C THR A 396 0.41 24.67 29.17
N LEU A 397 0.31 23.40 28.80
CA LEU A 397 -0.38 22.96 27.60
C LEU A 397 -1.88 23.30 27.68
N LYS A 398 -2.35 24.08 26.71
CA LYS A 398 -3.76 24.43 26.60
C LYS A 398 -4.55 23.20 26.13
N HIS A 399 -5.49 22.76 26.97
CA HIS A 399 -6.35 21.64 26.62
C HIS A 399 -7.43 22.01 25.60
N TYR A 400 -7.82 21.04 24.79
CA TYR A 400 -8.90 21.14 23.83
C TYR A 400 -10.23 20.76 24.49
N GLN A 401 -11.21 21.66 24.40
CA GLN A 401 -12.55 21.49 24.96
C GLN A 401 -12.51 21.12 26.46
N THR A 402 -13.06 19.97 26.85
CA THR A 402 -13.17 19.52 28.25
C THR A 402 -12.11 18.48 28.64
N HIS A 403 -11.22 18.10 27.71
CA HIS A 403 -10.24 17.03 27.86
C HIS A 403 -9.00 17.49 28.65
N SER A 404 -9.20 17.84 29.92
CA SER A 404 -8.19 18.44 30.78
C SER A 404 -7.22 17.42 31.40
N LEU A 405 -6.03 17.88 31.82
CA LEU A 405 -5.05 17.05 32.53
C LEU A 405 -5.64 16.46 33.81
N LYS A 406 -6.47 17.24 34.52
CA LYS A 406 -7.15 16.80 35.74
C LYS A 406 -8.11 15.64 35.45
N SER A 407 -8.92 15.76 34.40
CA SER A 407 -9.83 14.69 33.98
C SER A 407 -9.07 13.41 33.62
N ALA A 408 -7.91 13.55 32.97
CA ALA A 408 -7.03 12.44 32.63
C ALA A 408 -6.43 11.76 33.86
N TYR A 409 -5.90 12.55 34.79
CA TYR A 409 -5.28 12.06 36.01
C TYR A 409 -6.25 11.34 36.94
N GLU A 410 -7.51 11.78 36.98
CA GLU A 410 -8.57 11.15 37.78
C GLU A 410 -9.21 9.95 37.06
N GLY A 411 -8.71 9.57 35.88
CA GLY A 411 -9.23 8.45 35.10
C GLY A 411 -10.67 8.64 34.59
N ARG A 412 -11.15 9.89 34.50
CA ARG A 412 -12.50 10.26 34.04
C ARG A 412 -12.56 10.55 32.54
N ASP A 413 -11.43 10.93 31.95
CA ASP A 413 -11.28 11.27 30.53
C ASP A 413 -9.83 11.07 30.08
N PHE A 414 -9.45 11.57 28.89
CA PHE A 414 -8.06 11.72 28.44
C PHE A 414 -7.62 13.20 28.46
N PHE A 415 -6.31 13.43 28.33
CA PHE A 415 -5.76 14.77 28.19
C PHE A 415 -5.53 15.06 26.71
N TRP A 416 -6.24 16.05 26.17
CA TRP A 416 -6.02 16.52 24.81
C TRP A 416 -5.46 17.93 24.86
N ALA A 417 -4.17 18.06 24.57
CA ALA A 417 -3.47 19.34 24.50
C ALA A 417 -3.19 19.75 23.04
N ILE A 418 -3.01 21.06 22.82
CA ILE A 418 -2.35 21.55 21.62
C ILE A 418 -0.88 21.09 21.57
N THR A 419 -0.26 21.12 20.39
CA THR A 419 1.14 20.71 20.19
C THR A 419 2.07 21.40 21.20
N PRO A 420 2.88 20.65 21.96
CA PRO A 420 3.80 21.21 22.95
C PRO A 420 4.87 22.06 22.28
N LEU A 421 5.18 23.21 22.87
CA LEU A 421 6.31 24.07 22.52
C LEU A 421 7.48 23.82 23.48
N GLN A 422 8.68 24.24 23.05
CA GLN A 422 9.84 24.19 23.93
C GLN A 422 9.58 24.98 25.22
N GLY A 423 9.73 24.32 26.37
CA GLY A 423 9.47 24.91 27.68
C GLY A 423 8.10 24.56 28.28
N ASP A 424 7.21 23.91 27.53
CA ASP A 424 5.96 23.40 28.09
C ASP A 424 6.21 22.27 29.10
N TYR A 425 5.36 22.22 30.13
CA TYR A 425 5.46 21.22 31.19
C TYR A 425 4.11 20.67 31.63
N ILE A 426 4.17 19.47 32.20
CA ILE A 426 3.11 18.85 33.02
C ILE A 426 3.72 18.63 34.40
N LEU A 427 3.03 19.10 35.44
CA LEU A 427 3.47 19.04 36.83
C LEU A 427 2.46 18.21 37.64
N PHE A 428 2.98 17.21 38.35
CA PHE A 428 2.26 16.41 39.33
C PHE A 428 2.81 16.74 40.72
N ASN A 429 2.01 17.39 41.56
CA ASN A 429 2.39 17.77 42.91
C ASN A 429 1.70 16.85 43.92
N PHE A 430 2.46 15.92 44.51
CA PHE A 430 1.97 14.98 45.51
C PHE A 430 2.10 15.60 46.91
N SER A 431 1.01 15.62 47.68
CA SER A 431 1.00 16.18 49.04
C SER A 431 1.70 15.28 50.07
N GLN A 432 1.95 14.02 49.73
CA GLN A 432 2.67 13.04 50.55
C GLN A 432 3.71 12.32 49.68
N PRO A 433 4.80 11.80 50.25
CA PRO A 433 5.74 10.95 49.52
C PRO A 433 5.01 9.72 48.92
N VAL A 434 5.11 9.53 47.60
CA VAL A 434 4.49 8.41 46.88
C VAL A 434 5.57 7.57 46.20
N TYR A 435 5.52 6.26 46.39
CA TYR A 435 6.33 5.32 45.60
C TYR A 435 5.72 5.16 44.22
N THR A 436 6.42 5.66 43.20
CA THR A 436 6.02 5.53 41.79
C THR A 436 6.87 4.46 41.12
N SER A 437 6.22 3.48 40.49
CA SER A 437 6.90 2.41 39.72
C SER A 437 7.19 2.83 38.27
N GLY A 438 6.52 3.88 37.79
CA GLY A 438 6.71 4.47 36.47
C GLY A 438 5.58 5.43 36.11
N LEU A 439 5.81 6.28 35.12
CA LEU A 439 4.81 7.14 34.50
C LEU A 439 4.38 6.51 33.18
N VAL A 440 3.10 6.15 33.06
CA VAL A 440 2.54 5.64 31.80
C VAL A 440 1.77 6.77 31.12
N CYS A 441 2.42 7.49 30.22
CA CYS A 441 1.75 8.43 29.33
C CYS A 441 1.31 7.69 28.06
N LEU A 442 0.01 7.40 27.96
CA LEU A 442 -0.63 7.09 26.68
C LEU A 442 -0.79 8.39 25.88
N VAL A 443 0.28 8.79 25.19
CA VAL A 443 0.22 9.93 24.27
C VAL A 443 -0.39 9.46 22.97
N ILE A 444 -1.66 9.74 22.77
CA ILE A 444 -2.28 9.75 21.45
C ILE A 444 -2.13 11.20 20.96
N PHE A 445 -1.16 11.45 20.08
CA PHE A 445 -0.85 12.72 19.40
C PHE A 445 0.26 13.63 19.97
N HIS A 446 1.19 13.93 19.06
CA HIS A 446 2.31 14.88 19.02
C HIS A 446 3.26 14.93 20.21
N THR A 447 4.41 14.29 19.97
CA THR A 447 5.72 14.50 20.61
C THR A 447 5.94 13.84 21.98
N PHE A 448 7.03 13.07 22.04
CA PHE A 448 7.56 12.44 23.24
C PHE A 448 7.70 13.42 24.40
N CYS A 449 6.99 13.16 25.50
CA CYS A 449 7.46 13.59 26.82
C CYS A 449 8.66 12.72 27.21
N LYS A 450 9.87 13.17 26.86
CA LYS A 450 11.09 12.74 27.56
C LYS A 450 11.10 13.49 28.89
N PHE A 451 10.54 12.91 29.94
CA PHE A 451 10.86 13.36 31.29
C PHE A 451 12.22 12.78 31.65
N CYS A 452 13.21 13.67 31.79
CA CYS A 452 14.47 13.32 32.44
C CYS A 452 14.15 12.81 33.86
N LYS A 453 14.83 11.72 34.23
CA LYS A 453 14.97 11.34 35.64
C LYS A 453 15.61 12.46 36.42
#